data_AF-Q0I5R0-F1
#
_entry.id   AF-Q0I5R0-F1
#
_cell.length_a   1.000
_cell.length_b   1.000
_cell.length_c   1.000
_cell.angle_alpha   90.00
_cell.angle_beta   90.00
_cell.angle_gamma   90.00
#
_symmetry.space_group_name_H-M   'P 1'
#
loop_
_entity.id
_entity.type
_entity.pdbx_description
1 polymer ?
#
loop_
_entity_poly.entity_id
_entity_poly.type
_entity_poly.pdbx_seq_one_letter_code
_entity_poly.pdbx_strand_id
1 'polypeptide(L)'
;MSNQEEIQFLPTRLNREATVYGGMTVPEFGIAATIGFAMGLVFGLVLWAIGLSWILAPALAMLMCIIFVLIGKVLFARLKRGKPEAYLNRLIEERMDSLLGGNKFIRRGGFWVTRRSSRGLF
;
A
#
# COMPACT_ATOMS: atom_id res chain seq x y z
N MET A 1 -48.80 8.94 -9.70
CA MET A 1 -48.17 7.75 -9.08
C MET A 1 -46.78 7.62 -9.67
N SER A 2 -45.80 8.31 -9.08
CA SER A 2 -44.40 8.26 -9.52
C SER A 2 -43.77 6.99 -8.95
N ASN A 3 -43.63 5.97 -9.79
CA ASN A 3 -42.89 4.75 -9.46
C ASN A 3 -41.46 5.15 -9.08
N GLN A 4 -41.10 4.88 -7.83
CA GLN A 4 -39.75 5.05 -7.34
C GLN A 4 -38.87 4.04 -8.09
N GLU A 5 -37.98 4.55 -8.94
CA GLU A 5 -36.84 3.81 -9.44
C GLU A 5 -35.97 3.45 -8.23
N GLU A 6 -36.23 2.26 -7.68
CA GLU A 6 -35.39 1.63 -6.69
C GLU A 6 -34.01 1.44 -7.34
N ILE A 7 -33.02 2.22 -6.90
CA ILE A 7 -31.67 2.21 -7.47
C ILE A 7 -31.08 0.81 -7.22
N GLN A 8 -31.23 -0.08 -8.21
CA GLN A 8 -30.87 -1.49 -8.19
C GLN A 8 -29.37 -1.74 -7.96
N PHE A 9 -28.55 -0.69 -8.02
CA PHE A 9 -27.11 -0.79 -7.95
C PHE A 9 -26.53 0.31 -7.07
N LEU A 10 -26.18 -0.03 -5.84
CA LEU A 10 -25.17 0.74 -5.11
C LEU A 10 -23.82 0.53 -5.82
N PRO A 11 -23.15 1.58 -6.30
CA PRO A 11 -21.88 1.44 -7.00
C PRO A 11 -20.77 1.16 -5.97
N THR A 12 -20.70 -0.08 -5.46
CA THR A 12 -19.69 -0.55 -4.49
C THR A 12 -18.27 -0.49 -5.05
N ARG A 13 -18.13 -0.32 -6.37
CA ARG A 13 -16.86 -0.16 -7.07
C ARG A 13 -16.38 1.30 -7.10
N LEU A 14 -17.21 2.29 -6.78
CA LEU A 14 -16.85 3.70 -6.96
C LEU A 14 -15.70 4.14 -6.06
N ASN A 15 -15.65 3.61 -4.83
CA ASN A 15 -14.59 3.91 -3.87
C ASN A 15 -13.46 2.85 -3.86
N ARG A 16 -13.51 1.89 -4.79
CA ARG A 16 -12.53 0.81 -4.82
C ARG A 16 -11.36 1.23 -5.69
N GLU A 17 -10.17 1.24 -5.10
CA GLU A 17 -8.95 1.49 -5.85
C GLU A 17 -8.78 0.46 -6.98
N ALA A 18 -8.35 0.95 -8.14
CA ALA A 18 -8.10 0.11 -9.30
C ALA A 18 -6.94 -0.87 -9.04
N THR A 19 -7.16 -2.13 -9.43
CA THR A 19 -6.12 -3.15 -9.40
C THR A 19 -5.24 -3.03 -10.64
N VAL A 20 -3.92 -2.98 -10.44
CA VAL A 20 -2.93 -2.85 -11.52
C VAL A 20 -2.51 -4.20 -12.05
N TYR A 21 -2.04 -5.10 -11.17
CA TYR A 21 -1.48 -6.38 -11.57
C TYR A 21 -1.87 -7.49 -10.60
N GLY A 22 -2.51 -8.55 -11.09
CA GLY A 22 -2.80 -9.76 -10.30
C GLY A 22 -3.62 -9.52 -9.02
N GLY A 23 -4.44 -8.47 -8.96
CA GLY A 23 -5.22 -8.08 -7.77
C GLY A 23 -4.48 -7.18 -6.77
N MET A 24 -3.27 -6.72 -7.10
CA MET A 24 -2.53 -5.72 -6.35
C MET A 24 -2.95 -4.30 -6.75
N THR A 25 -3.02 -3.39 -5.77
CA THR A 25 -3.22 -1.96 -5.99
C THR A 25 -1.90 -1.28 -6.37
N VAL A 26 -1.96 -0.02 -6.82
CA VAL A 26 -0.78 0.79 -7.16
C VAL A 26 0.26 0.84 -6.02
N PRO A 27 -0.08 1.18 -4.76
CA PRO A 27 0.91 1.28 -3.69
C PRO A 27 1.53 -0.08 -3.33
N GLU A 28 0.75 -1.17 -3.37
CA GLU A 28 1.26 -2.53 -3.09
C GLU A 28 2.28 -2.96 -4.13
N PHE A 29 1.98 -2.71 -5.41
CA PHE A 29 2.91 -2.94 -6.51
C PHE A 29 4.19 -2.10 -6.34
N GLY A 30 4.04 -0.82 -6.01
CA GLY A 30 5.17 0.08 -5.77
C GLY A 30 6.08 -0.39 -4.63
N ILE A 31 5.52 -0.87 -3.53
CA ILE A 31 6.30 -1.41 -2.41
C ILE A 31 7.04 -2.70 -2.80
N ALA A 32 6.38 -3.63 -3.50
CA ALA A 32 7.07 -4.82 -3.99
C ALA A 32 8.21 -4.47 -4.95
N ALA A 33 7.96 -3.57 -5.90
CA ALA A 33 8.96 -3.15 -6.87
C ALA A 33 10.16 -2.48 -6.20
N THR A 34 9.93 -1.56 -5.26
CA THR A 34 11.00 -0.86 -4.52
C THR A 34 11.81 -1.79 -3.62
N ILE A 35 11.17 -2.72 -2.91
CA ILE A 35 11.87 -3.73 -2.10
C ILE A 35 12.71 -4.64 -2.99
N GLY A 36 12.14 -5.15 -4.09
CA GLY A 36 12.87 -5.99 -5.04
C GLY A 36 14.07 -5.27 -5.67
N PHE A 37 13.88 -4.01 -6.07
CA PHE A 37 14.93 -3.17 -6.61
C PHE A 37 16.05 -2.90 -5.59
N ALA A 38 15.69 -2.53 -4.35
CA ALA A 38 16.66 -2.27 -3.29
C ALA A 38 17.47 -3.52 -2.95
N MET A 39 16.83 -4.68 -2.82
CA MET A 39 17.55 -5.94 -2.61
C MET A 39 18.48 -6.28 -3.77
N GLY A 40 18.00 -6.15 -5.02
CA GLY A 40 18.83 -6.42 -6.19
C GLY A 40 20.02 -5.47 -6.33
N LEU A 41 19.87 -4.19 -5.94
CA LEU A 41 21.00 -3.27 -5.84
C LEU A 41 22.00 -3.69 -4.77
N VAL A 42 21.54 -4.07 -3.57
CA VAL A 42 22.42 -4.54 -2.50
C VAL A 42 23.20 -5.77 -2.95
N PHE A 43 22.54 -6.77 -3.54
CA PHE A 43 23.21 -7.94 -4.11
C PHE A 43 24.18 -7.56 -5.23
N GLY A 44 23.80 -6.64 -6.12
CA GLY A 44 24.64 -6.15 -7.19
C GLY A 44 25.91 -5.46 -6.69
N LEU A 45 25.80 -4.65 -5.63
CA LEU A 45 26.93 -3.98 -4.98
C LEU A 45 27.85 -4.98 -4.28
N VAL A 46 27.30 -6.01 -3.63
CA VAL A 46 28.09 -7.10 -3.05
C VAL A 46 28.87 -7.85 -4.12
N LEU A 47 28.25 -8.16 -5.27
CA LEU A 47 28.95 -8.79 -6.39
C LEU A 47 30.05 -7.90 -6.96
N TRP A 48 29.80 -6.60 -7.08
CA TRP A 48 30.82 -5.64 -7.49
C TRP A 48 32.01 -5.62 -6.52
N ALA A 49 31.76 -5.68 -5.21
CA ALA A 49 32.81 -5.74 -4.19
C ALA A 49 33.69 -7.00 -4.27
N ILE A 50 33.17 -8.10 -4.84
CA ILE A 50 33.93 -9.35 -5.09
C ILE A 50 34.75 -9.27 -6.40
N GLY A 51 34.66 -8.16 -7.14
CA GLY A 51 35.41 -7.92 -8.37
C GLY A 51 34.65 -8.20 -9.66
N LEU A 52 33.33 -8.40 -9.60
CA LEU A 52 32.49 -8.48 -10.82
C LEU A 52 32.25 -7.09 -11.42
N SER A 53 31.78 -7.06 -12.67
CA SER A 53 31.49 -5.81 -13.38
C SER A 53 30.37 -5.00 -12.71
N TRP A 54 30.55 -3.67 -12.67
CA TRP A 54 29.55 -2.72 -12.17
C TRP A 54 28.18 -2.82 -12.88
N ILE A 55 28.18 -3.26 -14.15
CA ILE A 55 26.96 -3.43 -14.95
C ILE A 55 25.99 -4.45 -14.33
N LEU A 56 26.48 -5.38 -13.49
CA LEU A 56 25.61 -6.33 -12.79
C LEU A 56 24.67 -5.65 -11.80
N ALA A 57 25.04 -4.49 -11.24
CA ALA A 57 24.21 -3.81 -10.26
C ALA A 57 22.83 -3.39 -10.81
N PRO A 58 22.72 -2.58 -11.88
CA PRO A 58 21.42 -2.23 -12.46
C PRO A 58 20.70 -3.43 -13.07
N ALA A 59 21.42 -4.40 -13.64
CA ALA A 59 20.82 -5.61 -14.22
C ALA A 59 20.13 -6.46 -13.15
N LEU A 60 20.81 -6.72 -12.03
CA LEU A 60 20.29 -7.53 -10.94
C LEU A 60 19.18 -6.79 -10.17
N ALA A 61 19.26 -5.47 -10.07
CA ALA A 61 18.19 -4.63 -9.52
C ALA A 61 16.88 -4.75 -10.30
N MET A 62 16.93 -4.65 -11.63
CA MET A 62 15.73 -4.85 -12.46
C MET A 62 15.22 -6.29 -12.42
N LEU A 63 16.12 -7.27 -12.47
CA LEU A 63 15.75 -8.68 -12.42
C LEU A 63 15.04 -9.02 -11.09
N MET A 64 15.61 -8.61 -9.96
CA MET A 64 15.00 -8.82 -8.64
C MET A 64 13.69 -8.05 -8.48
N CYS A 65 13.57 -6.84 -9.03
CA CYS A 65 12.32 -6.09 -9.05
C CYS A 65 11.18 -6.90 -9.70
N ILE A 66 11.43 -7.48 -10.88
CA ILE A 66 10.43 -8.31 -11.59
C ILE A 66 10.07 -9.55 -10.77
N ILE A 67 11.08 -10.28 -10.27
CA ILE A 67 10.85 -11.50 -9.46
C ILE A 67 10.01 -11.18 -8.22
N PHE A 68 10.34 -10.09 -7.52
CA PHE A 68 9.66 -9.73 -6.28
C PHE A 68 8.21 -9.32 -6.53
N VAL A 69 7.91 -8.62 -7.62
CA VAL A 69 6.53 -8.33 -8.05
C VAL A 69 5.76 -9.61 -8.36
N LEU A 70 6.39 -10.56 -9.07
CA LEU A 70 5.75 -11.84 -9.42
C LEU A 70 5.45 -12.71 -8.19
N ILE A 71 6.32 -12.71 -7.18
CA ILE A 71 6.10 -13.41 -5.90
C ILE A 71 5.10 -12.63 -5.04
N GLY A 72 5.18 -11.30 -5.08
CA GLY A 72 4.34 -10.36 -4.35
C GLY A 72 2.86 -10.65 -4.52
N LYS A 73 2.41 -11.00 -5.74
CA LYS A 73 0.99 -11.36 -6.00
C LYS A 73 0.46 -12.43 -5.04
N VAL A 74 1.26 -13.45 -4.73
CA VAL A 74 0.85 -14.57 -3.86
C VAL A 74 0.92 -14.16 -2.39
N LEU A 75 1.98 -13.43 -2.00
CA LEU A 75 2.16 -12.93 -0.64
C LEU A 75 1.04 -11.95 -0.27
N PHE A 76 0.74 -10.97 -1.13
CA PHE A 76 -0.34 -10.02 -0.91
C PHE A 76 -1.71 -10.70 -0.91
N ALA A 77 -1.96 -11.67 -1.80
CA ALA A 77 -3.20 -12.44 -1.76
C ALA A 77 -3.38 -13.20 -0.43
N ARG A 78 -2.29 -13.72 0.16
CA ARG A 78 -2.32 -14.36 1.48
C ARG A 78 -2.52 -13.34 2.60
N LEU A 79 -1.81 -12.22 2.57
CA LEU A 79 -1.93 -11.14 3.56
C LEU A 79 -3.34 -10.53 3.59
N LYS A 80 -4.01 -10.49 2.43
CA LYS A 80 -5.39 -10.01 2.28
C LYS A 80 -6.46 -11.02 2.72
N ARG A 81 -6.11 -12.29 3.04
CA ARG A 81 -7.12 -13.29 3.45
C ARG A 81 -7.78 -12.88 4.77
N GLY A 82 -9.11 -12.75 4.75
CA GLY A 82 -9.92 -12.43 5.93
C GLY A 82 -9.82 -10.98 6.40
N LYS A 83 -9.24 -10.08 5.60
CA LYS A 83 -9.15 -8.65 5.90
C LYS A 83 -10.13 -7.84 5.03
N PRO A 84 -10.67 -6.72 5.53
CA PRO A 84 -11.58 -5.87 4.77
C PRO A 84 -10.88 -5.22 3.55
N GLU A 85 -11.69 -4.79 2.58
CA GLU A 85 -11.19 -4.15 1.36
C GLU A 85 -10.44 -2.85 1.68
N ALA A 86 -9.38 -2.55 0.93
CA ALA A 86 -8.47 -1.40 1.13
C ALA A 86 -7.71 -1.35 2.48
N TYR A 87 -7.79 -2.38 3.33
CA TYR A 87 -7.08 -2.43 4.62
C TYR A 87 -5.58 -2.15 4.49
N LEU A 88 -4.92 -2.81 3.54
CA LEU A 88 -3.48 -2.73 3.40
C LEU A 88 -3.03 -1.35 2.91
N ASN A 89 -3.75 -0.77 1.95
CA ASN A 89 -3.51 0.60 1.49
C ASN A 89 -3.63 1.60 2.65
N ARG A 90 -4.68 1.46 3.47
CA ARG A 90 -4.91 2.32 4.64
C ARG A 90 -3.76 2.21 5.65
N LEU A 91 -3.28 0.99 5.89
CA LEU A 91 -2.15 0.73 6.78
C LEU A 91 -0.83 1.32 6.22
N ILE A 92 -0.61 1.19 4.91
CA ILE A 92 0.54 1.80 4.24
C ILE A 92 0.49 3.33 4.38
N GLU A 93 -0.66 3.93 4.10
CA GLU A 93 -0.86 5.38 4.20
C GLU A 93 -0.63 5.88 5.62
N GLU A 94 -1.18 5.18 6.63
CA GLU A 94 -0.95 5.50 8.04
C GLU A 94 0.53 5.38 8.43
N ARG A 95 1.21 4.34 7.95
CA ARG A 95 2.62 4.09 8.26
C ARG A 95 3.53 5.13 7.60
N MET A 96 3.25 5.49 6.35
CA MET A 96 3.97 6.53 5.62
C MET A 96 3.75 7.90 6.27
N ASP A 97 2.50 8.24 6.61
CA ASP A 97 2.16 9.46 7.34
C ASP A 97 2.90 9.50 8.69
N SER A 98 2.97 8.37 9.40
CA SER A 98 3.71 8.26 10.67
C SER A 98 5.21 8.50 10.51
N LEU A 99 5.81 7.93 9.46
CA LEU A 99 7.25 8.02 9.19
C LEU A 99 7.65 9.44 8.76
N LEU A 100 6.76 10.13 8.05
CA LEU A 100 6.97 11.50 7.57
C LEU A 100 6.53 12.57 8.59
N GLY A 101 6.13 12.18 9.81
CA GLY A 101 5.66 13.12 10.83
C GLY A 101 4.33 13.81 10.49
N GLY A 102 3.55 13.21 9.60
CA GLY A 102 2.26 13.69 9.17
C GLY A 102 1.18 13.56 10.26
N ASN A 103 0.19 14.44 10.15
CA ASN A 103 -0.93 14.53 11.09
C ASN A 103 -2.27 14.27 10.39
N LYS A 104 -2.24 13.55 9.26
CA LYS A 104 -3.42 13.31 8.41
C LYS A 104 -4.40 12.37 9.10
N PHE A 105 -3.90 11.42 9.89
CA PHE A 105 -4.74 10.49 10.64
C PHE A 105 -4.97 10.96 12.07
N ILE A 106 -6.22 10.84 12.53
CA ILE A 106 -6.57 11.07 13.93
C ILE A 106 -6.04 9.90 14.75
N ARG A 107 -4.89 10.08 15.39
CA ARG A 107 -4.29 9.11 16.34
C ARG A 107 -4.70 9.36 17.79
N ARG A 108 -5.68 10.24 18.00
CA ARG A 108 -6.11 10.70 19.31
C ARG A 108 -7.09 9.70 19.91
N GLY A 109 -6.68 9.06 21.01
CA GLY A 109 -7.59 8.33 21.89
C GLY A 109 -8.21 9.30 22.90
N GLY A 110 -9.52 9.24 23.08
CA GLY A 110 -10.24 10.06 24.05
C GLY A 110 -11.60 9.48 24.39
N PHE A 111 -12.19 9.92 25.50
CA PHE A 111 -13.54 9.56 25.85
C PHE A 111 -14.51 10.28 24.90
N TRP A 112 -15.42 9.52 24.30
CA TRP A 112 -16.50 10.09 23.49
C TRP A 112 -17.46 10.84 24.42
N VAL A 113 -17.59 12.16 24.22
CA VAL A 113 -18.55 12.99 24.95
C VAL A 113 -19.61 13.47 23.97
N THR A 114 -20.88 13.19 24.27
CA THR A 114 -22.03 13.57 23.44
C THR A 114 -22.52 15.00 23.68
N ARG A 115 -22.02 15.70 24.71
CA ARG A 115 -22.31 17.12 24.93
C ARG A 115 -21.37 18.01 24.11
N ARG A 116 -21.96 18.99 23.40
CA ARG A 116 -21.19 20.13 22.86
C ARG A 116 -20.67 20.96 24.02
N SER A 117 -19.34 21.06 24.17
CA SER A 117 -18.74 22.03 25.08
C SER A 117 -18.92 23.43 24.50
N SER A 118 -19.54 24.33 25.25
CA SER A 118 -19.73 25.74 24.87
C SER A 118 -18.43 26.56 25.01
N ARG A 119 -17.36 25.99 25.56
CA ARG A 119 -16.04 26.61 25.64
C ARG A 119 -15.08 25.77 24.83
N GLY A 120 -14.54 26.37 23.77
CA GLY A 120 -13.54 25.77 22.88
C GLY A 120 -12.23 25.52 23.62
N LEU A 121 -12.18 24.44 24.38
CA LEU A 121 -10.98 23.91 25.00
C LEU A 121 -10.97 22.41 24.76
N PHE A 122 -10.46 22.03 23.58
CA PHE A 122 -9.74 20.80 23.25
C PHE A 122 -8.90 21.06 22.01
#